data_AF-A0A5R8NLE7-F1
#
_entry.id   AF-A0A5R8NLE7-F1
#
_cell.length_a   1.000
_cell.length_b   1.000
_cell.length_c   1.000
_cell.angle_alpha   90.00
_cell.angle_beta   90.00
_cell.angle_gamma   90.00
#
_symmetry.space_group_name_H-M   'P 1'
#
loop_
_entity.id
_entity.type
_entity.pdbx_description
1 polymer ?
#
loop_
_entity_poly.entity_id
_entity_poly.type
_entity_poly.pdbx_seq_one_letter_code
_entity_poly.pdbx_strand_id
1 'polypeptide(L)'
;MQLLDFSASLIDPQAIVDAGYAGVIGYFSESRPGTNFGAKPLRRDYCDALRAHGLEIVSNYQYGKGETSDWLGGYDAGVHHAQIAVRYHTEAGGPPRRPIYAPVDANPTLQQWNDLIAPFLRGWASVVGLEWTGMYGNARCIEWALEDDVARWFWQHNWSGDPALNVDHPAAHMHQIEIDARQVGGVTVDVNTVLEPDYGQWSLAGAAPKPDYREINEIGVSPNWHSREGAPVLWWLLHTQEGNGTAESLANYLQNPKSGVSYHYTVDNSVTVVDVIDTDVASWSVLDANNRSINLCFAGSRAAWSRQQWLDNMGRGIDVAAYLAVQDSRRYGFPARIITPAELGAGRPGIADHYAVTEGLGVGSHTDVGPNFPWDVFSAAITKYANGADMSFLEETLTNYRGDTVTVGTLLHYLDKHVGLTLDQVAGPDTSRGADFPGWESLGGRTVVEALAAIGEKLGIEGFGNRT
;
A
#
# COMPACT_ATOMS: atom_id res chain seq x y z
N MET A 1 -15.38 -24.02 -10.42
CA MET A 1 -14.06 -23.45 -10.82
C MET A 1 -13.01 -23.97 -9.85
N GLN A 2 -11.78 -24.20 -10.30
CA GLN A 2 -10.71 -24.73 -9.44
C GLN A 2 -9.47 -23.82 -9.45
N LEU A 3 -8.82 -23.73 -8.29
CA LEU A 3 -7.58 -22.99 -8.05
C LEU A 3 -6.51 -23.94 -7.54
N LEU A 4 -5.25 -23.61 -7.80
CA LEU A 4 -4.10 -24.33 -7.27
C LEU A 4 -3.51 -23.61 -6.07
N ASP A 5 -3.01 -24.37 -5.09
CA ASP A 5 -2.03 -23.84 -4.14
C ASP A 5 -0.79 -24.74 -4.11
N PHE A 6 0.38 -24.12 -3.99
CA PHE A 6 1.67 -24.79 -4.07
C PHE A 6 2.76 -23.94 -3.42
N SER A 7 3.80 -24.60 -2.92
CA SER A 7 4.91 -23.93 -2.21
C SER A 7 6.29 -24.29 -2.74
N ALA A 8 6.46 -25.47 -3.38
CA ALA A 8 7.77 -25.98 -3.74
C ALA A 8 8.52 -25.10 -4.75
N SER A 9 7.85 -24.66 -5.81
CA SER A 9 8.42 -23.78 -6.85
C SER A 9 7.31 -23.10 -7.65
N LEU A 10 7.64 -22.00 -8.33
CA LEU A 10 6.71 -21.34 -9.26
C LEU A 10 6.37 -22.27 -10.43
N ILE A 11 5.14 -22.15 -10.93
CA ILE A 11 4.63 -22.89 -12.09
C ILE A 11 4.51 -21.89 -13.24
N ASP A 12 4.91 -22.24 -14.45
CA ASP A 12 4.64 -21.40 -15.62
C ASP A 12 3.13 -21.07 -15.69
N PRO A 13 2.71 -19.79 -15.69
CA PRO A 13 1.31 -19.41 -15.80
C PRO A 13 0.58 -20.09 -16.97
N GLN A 14 1.25 -20.29 -18.11
CA GLN A 14 0.64 -21.00 -19.24
C GLN A 14 0.33 -22.46 -18.91
N ALA A 15 1.17 -23.14 -18.13
CA ALA A 15 0.92 -24.51 -17.71
C ALA A 15 -0.29 -24.62 -16.76
N ILE A 16 -0.57 -23.58 -15.97
CA ILE A 16 -1.78 -23.50 -15.12
C ILE A 16 -3.03 -23.38 -15.99
N VAL A 17 -2.99 -22.50 -17.00
CA VAL A 17 -4.08 -22.33 -17.99
C VAL A 17 -4.31 -23.62 -18.77
N ASP A 18 -3.25 -24.24 -19.30
CA ASP A 18 -3.33 -25.48 -20.09
C ASP A 18 -3.87 -26.66 -19.27
N ALA A 19 -3.59 -26.68 -17.97
CA ALA A 19 -4.14 -27.66 -17.02
C ALA A 19 -5.60 -27.37 -16.62
N GLY A 20 -6.18 -26.25 -17.08
CA GLY A 20 -7.59 -25.92 -16.89
C GLY A 20 -7.95 -25.28 -15.55
N TYR A 21 -6.96 -24.77 -14.80
CA TYR A 21 -7.20 -24.07 -13.55
C TYR A 21 -7.39 -22.57 -13.79
N ALA A 22 -8.23 -21.95 -12.97
CA ALA A 22 -8.60 -20.54 -13.13
C ALA A 22 -7.65 -19.57 -12.43
N GLY A 23 -6.74 -20.07 -11.59
CA GLY A 23 -5.87 -19.22 -10.79
C GLY A 23 -5.18 -19.96 -9.66
N VAL A 24 -4.61 -19.17 -8.75
CA VAL A 24 -3.82 -19.66 -7.63
C VAL A 24 -4.21 -19.02 -6.29
N ILE A 25 -4.07 -19.79 -5.22
CA ILE A 25 -4.03 -19.28 -3.86
C ILE A 25 -2.55 -19.15 -3.48
N GLY A 26 -2.06 -17.91 -3.49
CA GLY A 26 -0.64 -17.58 -3.37
C GLY A 26 -0.18 -17.33 -1.93
N TYR A 27 1.02 -17.79 -1.59
CA TYR A 27 1.61 -17.60 -0.26
C TYR A 27 2.39 -16.29 -0.18
N PHE A 28 1.99 -15.41 0.73
CA PHE A 28 2.63 -14.11 1.02
C PHE A 28 3.39 -14.15 2.35
N SER A 29 4.25 -15.17 2.48
CA SER A 29 5.07 -15.46 3.66
C SER A 29 6.46 -15.96 3.24
N GLU A 30 7.46 -15.84 4.13
CA GLU A 30 8.77 -16.44 3.91
C GLU A 30 8.77 -17.97 4.04
N SER A 31 9.86 -18.60 3.57
CA SER A 31 10.21 -19.97 3.99
C SER A 31 10.62 -19.99 5.47
N ARG A 32 10.06 -20.92 6.23
CA ARG A 32 10.48 -21.17 7.62
C ARG A 32 11.86 -21.86 7.68
N PRO A 33 12.59 -21.77 8.81
CA PRO A 33 13.89 -22.42 8.98
C PRO A 33 13.88 -23.91 8.61
N GLY A 34 14.93 -24.34 7.89
CA GLY A 34 15.07 -25.72 7.42
C GLY A 34 14.26 -26.07 6.18
N THR A 35 13.55 -25.11 5.57
CA THR A 35 12.82 -25.30 4.31
C THR A 35 13.30 -24.29 3.26
N ASN A 36 13.09 -24.61 1.98
CA ASN A 36 13.42 -23.73 0.86
C ASN A 36 12.29 -23.78 -0.19
N PHE A 37 11.20 -23.07 0.08
CA PHE A 37 10.04 -23.02 -0.79
C PHE A 37 10.22 -21.96 -1.87
N GLY A 38 10.34 -22.40 -3.13
CA GLY A 38 10.55 -21.51 -4.27
C GLY A 38 9.34 -20.65 -4.65
N ALA A 39 8.17 -20.89 -4.04
CA ALA A 39 6.95 -20.09 -4.22
C ALA A 39 6.53 -19.33 -2.94
N LYS A 40 7.43 -19.17 -1.96
CA LYS A 40 7.17 -18.41 -0.71
C LYS A 40 8.22 -17.32 -0.47
N PRO A 41 7.87 -16.02 -0.57
CA PRO A 41 6.56 -15.47 -1.00
C PRO A 41 6.43 -15.40 -2.52
N LEU A 42 5.18 -15.32 -3.03
CA LEU A 42 4.95 -14.84 -4.39
C LEU A 42 5.38 -13.37 -4.50
N ARG A 43 5.93 -13.01 -5.67
CA ARG A 43 6.50 -11.69 -5.96
C ARG A 43 5.78 -11.03 -7.14
N ARG A 44 5.97 -9.73 -7.28
CA ARG A 44 5.26 -8.87 -8.24
C ARG A 44 5.34 -9.37 -9.68
N ASP A 45 6.54 -9.75 -10.11
CA ASP A 45 6.82 -10.28 -11.45
C ASP A 45 5.96 -11.51 -11.77
N TYR A 46 5.88 -12.45 -10.82
CA TYR A 46 5.06 -13.65 -10.99
C TYR A 46 3.55 -13.35 -10.92
N CYS A 47 3.12 -12.49 -9.99
CA CYS A 47 1.72 -12.07 -9.89
C CYS A 47 1.24 -11.33 -11.15
N ASP A 48 2.08 -10.46 -11.71
CA ASP A 48 1.78 -9.77 -12.97
C ASP A 48 1.73 -10.76 -14.14
N ALA A 49 2.62 -11.77 -14.18
CA ALA A 49 2.58 -12.83 -15.18
C ALA A 49 1.29 -13.66 -15.09
N LEU A 50 0.88 -14.09 -13.89
CA LEU A 50 -0.40 -14.78 -13.68
C LEU A 50 -1.58 -13.95 -14.24
N ARG A 51 -1.65 -12.67 -13.88
CA ARG A 51 -2.72 -11.77 -14.33
C ARG A 51 -2.70 -11.54 -15.84
N ALA A 52 -1.53 -11.46 -16.46
CA ALA A 52 -1.39 -11.33 -17.92
C ALA A 52 -1.97 -12.55 -18.66
N HIS A 53 -1.94 -13.73 -18.04
CA HIS A 53 -2.60 -14.94 -18.53
C HIS A 53 -4.08 -15.06 -18.11
N GLY A 54 -4.65 -14.03 -17.48
CA GLY A 54 -6.03 -14.03 -17.02
C GLY A 54 -6.28 -14.94 -15.81
N LEU A 55 -5.24 -15.35 -15.10
CA LEU A 55 -5.34 -16.19 -13.92
C LEU A 55 -5.67 -15.34 -12.68
N GLU A 56 -6.57 -15.86 -11.86
CA GLU A 56 -6.95 -15.26 -10.60
C GLU A 56 -5.88 -15.48 -9.51
N ILE A 57 -5.81 -14.54 -8.58
CA ILE A 57 -4.92 -14.60 -7.43
C ILE A 57 -5.75 -14.39 -6.16
N VAL A 58 -5.55 -15.27 -5.18
CA VAL A 58 -6.07 -15.13 -3.82
C VAL A 58 -4.90 -15.12 -2.85
N SER A 59 -4.94 -14.25 -1.84
CA SER A 59 -3.85 -14.13 -0.88
C SER A 59 -4.01 -15.04 0.32
N ASN A 60 -3.00 -15.86 0.55
CA ASN A 60 -2.85 -16.72 1.71
C ASN A 60 -1.55 -16.43 2.44
N TYR A 61 -1.51 -16.75 3.73
CA TYR A 61 -0.31 -16.70 4.54
C TYR A 61 -0.10 -18.03 5.27
N GLN A 62 1.14 -18.51 5.29
CA GLN A 62 1.57 -19.53 6.24
C GLN A 62 3.08 -19.55 6.32
N TYR A 63 3.62 -19.29 7.51
CA TYR A 63 5.04 -19.37 7.78
C TYR A 63 5.38 -20.68 8.50
N GLY A 64 4.86 -20.84 9.71
CA GLY A 64 5.06 -21.98 10.59
C GLY A 64 4.24 -23.23 10.28
N LYS A 65 4.55 -24.34 10.94
CA LYS A 65 3.79 -25.60 10.84
C LYS A 65 4.00 -26.48 12.08
N GLY A 66 2.94 -27.14 12.55
CA GLY A 66 3.03 -28.06 13.70
C GLY A 66 3.41 -27.33 14.99
N GLU A 67 4.54 -27.70 15.60
CA GLU A 67 5.06 -27.08 16.84
C GLU A 67 5.46 -25.61 16.68
N THR A 68 5.56 -25.11 15.44
CA THR A 68 5.85 -23.70 15.14
C THR A 68 4.67 -23.00 14.48
N SER A 69 3.45 -23.54 14.56
CA SER A 69 2.27 -22.94 13.94
C SER A 69 2.08 -21.47 14.35
N ASP A 70 1.76 -20.63 13.37
CA ASP A 70 1.73 -19.16 13.51
C ASP A 70 0.78 -18.69 14.63
N TRP A 71 -0.32 -19.42 14.85
CA TRP A 71 -1.33 -19.10 15.87
C TRP A 71 -0.91 -19.42 17.32
N LEU A 72 0.22 -20.10 17.56
CA LEU A 72 0.65 -20.49 18.91
C LEU A 72 1.01 -19.30 19.81
N GLY A 73 1.35 -18.14 19.23
CA GLY A 73 1.63 -16.92 19.99
C GLY A 73 0.40 -16.04 20.25
N GLY A 74 -0.81 -16.51 19.91
CA GLY A 74 -2.05 -15.78 20.15
C GLY A 74 -2.08 -14.41 19.45
N TYR A 75 -2.60 -13.40 20.15
CA TYR A 75 -2.84 -12.07 19.59
C TYR A 75 -1.58 -11.41 19.00
N ASP A 76 -0.46 -11.41 19.74
CA ASP A 76 0.77 -10.73 19.30
C ASP A 76 1.37 -11.39 18.04
N ALA A 77 1.29 -12.72 17.96
CA ALA A 77 1.65 -13.43 16.73
C ALA A 77 0.69 -13.09 15.57
N GLY A 78 -0.60 -12.92 15.85
CA GLY A 78 -1.59 -12.46 14.88
C GLY A 78 -1.22 -11.12 14.26
N VAL A 79 -0.86 -10.14 15.09
CA VAL A 79 -0.38 -8.82 14.64
C VAL A 79 0.89 -8.96 13.80
N HIS A 80 1.89 -9.70 14.31
CA HIS A 80 3.18 -9.87 13.66
C HIS A 80 3.04 -10.50 12.26
N HIS A 81 2.35 -11.64 12.17
CA HIS A 81 2.19 -12.36 10.91
C HIS A 81 1.32 -11.57 9.91
N ALA A 82 0.27 -10.88 10.38
CA ALA A 82 -0.55 -10.04 9.52
C ALA A 82 0.24 -8.86 8.91
N GLN A 83 1.13 -8.22 9.67
CA GLN A 83 1.99 -7.15 9.15
C GLN A 83 2.90 -7.66 8.01
N ILE A 84 3.48 -8.85 8.17
CA ILE A 84 4.28 -9.50 7.13
C ILE A 84 3.41 -9.84 5.90
N ALA A 85 2.23 -10.38 6.13
CA ALA A 85 1.30 -10.76 5.07
C ALA A 85 0.87 -9.55 4.23
N VAL A 86 0.48 -8.45 4.89
CA VAL A 86 0.13 -7.17 4.23
C VAL A 86 1.31 -6.61 3.45
N ARG A 87 2.52 -6.65 4.03
CA ARG A 87 3.75 -6.21 3.34
C ARG A 87 3.95 -6.99 2.04
N TYR A 88 3.99 -8.32 2.08
CA TYR A 88 4.23 -9.11 0.86
C TYR A 88 3.08 -9.06 -0.13
N HIS A 89 1.83 -9.06 0.35
CA HIS A 89 0.67 -8.84 -0.49
C HIS A 89 0.83 -7.53 -1.28
N THR A 90 1.13 -6.42 -0.59
CA THR A 90 1.30 -5.11 -1.20
C THR A 90 2.49 -5.06 -2.16
N GLU A 91 3.66 -5.56 -1.73
CA GLU A 91 4.87 -5.63 -2.55
C GLU A 91 4.66 -6.42 -3.85
N ALA A 92 3.85 -7.48 -3.80
CA ALA A 92 3.50 -8.29 -4.96
C ALA A 92 2.39 -7.70 -5.85
N GLY A 93 1.94 -6.47 -5.55
CA GLY A 93 0.88 -5.79 -6.31
C GLY A 93 -0.54 -6.22 -5.93
N GLY A 94 -0.70 -6.82 -4.75
CA GLY A 94 -1.98 -7.15 -4.16
C GLY A 94 -2.82 -5.90 -3.96
N PRO A 95 -4.07 -5.90 -4.45
CA PRO A 95 -4.93 -4.74 -4.33
C PRO A 95 -5.55 -4.66 -2.93
N PRO A 96 -5.79 -3.45 -2.40
CA PRO A 96 -6.50 -3.30 -1.14
C PRO A 96 -7.93 -3.85 -1.25
N ARG A 97 -8.60 -4.03 -0.11
CA ARG A 97 -9.99 -4.51 -0.06
C ARG A 97 -10.18 -5.90 -0.67
N ARG A 98 -9.19 -6.77 -0.43
CA ARG A 98 -9.28 -8.22 -0.67
C ARG A 98 -8.76 -8.94 0.58
N PRO A 99 -9.31 -10.12 0.91
CA PRO A 99 -8.88 -10.82 2.10
C PRO A 99 -7.48 -11.41 1.97
N ILE A 100 -6.81 -11.52 3.11
CA ILE A 100 -5.64 -12.38 3.27
C ILE A 100 -6.04 -13.50 4.24
N TYR A 101 -5.96 -14.74 3.77
CA TYR A 101 -6.32 -15.92 4.55
C TYR A 101 -5.22 -16.26 5.56
N ALA A 102 -5.55 -16.12 6.85
CA ALA A 102 -4.69 -16.47 7.96
C ALA A 102 -4.67 -17.99 8.18
N PRO A 103 -3.52 -18.59 8.56
CA PRO A 103 -3.39 -20.04 8.63
C PRO A 103 -3.86 -20.62 9.95
N VAL A 104 -4.81 -21.53 9.89
CA VAL A 104 -5.12 -22.52 10.94
C VAL A 104 -4.92 -23.92 10.34
N ASP A 105 -3.68 -24.20 9.89
CA ASP A 105 -3.27 -25.52 9.33
C ASP A 105 -3.15 -26.58 10.44
N ALA A 106 -4.29 -26.90 11.07
CA ALA A 106 -4.38 -27.73 12.26
C ALA A 106 -5.76 -28.37 12.43
N ASN A 107 -5.83 -29.39 13.27
CA ASN A 107 -7.08 -29.88 13.86
C ASN A 107 -7.13 -29.52 15.36
N PRO A 108 -7.42 -28.25 15.70
CA PRO A 108 -7.33 -27.77 17.09
C PRO A 108 -8.46 -28.30 17.96
N THR A 109 -8.18 -28.40 19.25
CA THR A 109 -9.21 -28.54 20.29
C THR A 109 -9.93 -27.21 20.51
N LEU A 110 -11.14 -27.25 21.09
CA LEU A 110 -11.86 -26.02 21.47
C LEU A 110 -11.05 -25.15 22.45
N GLN A 111 -10.25 -25.76 23.32
CA GLN A 111 -9.37 -25.02 24.21
C GLN A 111 -8.28 -24.25 23.44
N GLN A 112 -7.60 -24.90 22.49
CA GLN A 112 -6.62 -24.21 21.62
C GLN A 112 -7.28 -23.10 20.78
N TRP A 113 -8.53 -23.31 20.36
CA TRP A 113 -9.30 -22.27 19.70
C TRP A 113 -9.47 -21.04 20.58
N ASN A 114 -10.05 -21.23 21.77
CA ASN A 114 -10.35 -20.14 22.71
C ASN A 114 -9.10 -19.43 23.21
N ASP A 115 -8.06 -20.18 23.55
CA ASP A 115 -6.87 -19.65 24.22
C ASP A 115 -5.88 -19.02 23.23
N LEU A 116 -5.84 -19.49 21.97
CA LEU A 116 -4.77 -19.14 21.02
C LEU A 116 -5.30 -18.65 19.66
N ILE A 117 -6.15 -19.42 18.99
CA ILE A 117 -6.53 -19.14 17.59
C ILE A 117 -7.48 -17.94 17.47
N ALA A 118 -8.54 -17.87 18.29
CA ALA A 118 -9.43 -16.72 18.27
C ALA A 118 -8.69 -15.41 18.64
N PRO A 119 -7.82 -15.37 19.67
CA PRO A 119 -6.92 -14.24 19.91
C PRO A 119 -6.00 -13.92 18.72
N PHE A 120 -5.40 -14.93 18.08
CA PHE A 120 -4.57 -14.75 16.89
C PHE A 120 -5.34 -14.09 15.73
N LEU A 121 -6.56 -14.55 15.43
CA LEU A 121 -7.40 -13.96 14.38
C LEU A 121 -7.85 -12.53 14.73
N ARG A 122 -8.08 -12.21 16.02
CA ARG A 122 -8.31 -10.82 16.47
C ARG A 122 -7.07 -9.95 16.26
N GLY A 123 -5.88 -10.45 16.56
CA GLY A 123 -4.62 -9.78 16.27
C GLY A 123 -4.44 -9.52 14.77
N TRP A 124 -4.74 -10.53 13.94
CA TRP A 124 -4.74 -10.42 12.49
C TRP A 124 -5.71 -9.33 11.99
N ALA A 125 -6.96 -9.36 12.47
CA ALA A 125 -7.99 -8.39 12.13
C ALA A 125 -7.65 -6.96 12.55
N SER A 126 -6.85 -6.77 13.61
CA SER A 126 -6.39 -5.43 14.01
C SER A 126 -5.45 -4.76 13.00
N VAL A 127 -4.83 -5.55 12.11
CA VAL A 127 -3.91 -5.09 11.06
C VAL A 127 -4.61 -5.05 9.71
N VAL A 128 -5.30 -6.14 9.33
CA VAL A 128 -5.90 -6.30 8.01
C VAL A 128 -7.28 -5.66 7.90
N GLY A 129 -7.96 -5.45 9.04
CA GLY A 129 -9.39 -5.14 9.11
C GLY A 129 -10.23 -6.41 9.13
N LEU A 130 -11.21 -6.49 10.04
CA LEU A 130 -12.06 -7.68 10.20
C LEU A 130 -12.81 -8.04 8.91
N GLU A 131 -13.22 -7.02 8.16
CA GLU A 131 -13.88 -7.17 6.86
C GLU A 131 -13.00 -7.84 5.78
N TRP A 132 -11.67 -7.89 5.99
CA TRP A 132 -10.67 -8.49 5.09
C TRP A 132 -9.90 -9.64 5.75
N THR A 133 -10.31 -10.07 6.95
CA THR A 133 -9.71 -11.24 7.60
C THR A 133 -10.30 -12.51 7.01
N GLY A 134 -9.46 -13.24 6.27
CA GLY A 134 -9.75 -14.62 5.87
C GLY A 134 -9.15 -15.64 6.82
N MET A 135 -9.70 -16.85 6.85
CA MET A 135 -9.17 -17.97 7.62
C MET A 135 -9.12 -19.23 6.75
N TYR A 136 -7.94 -19.85 6.69
CA TYR A 136 -7.76 -21.22 6.26
C TYR A 136 -7.92 -22.16 7.45
N GLY A 137 -8.92 -23.05 7.47
CA GLY A 137 -9.20 -23.92 8.61
C GLY A 137 -10.22 -25.01 8.33
N ASN A 138 -10.35 -26.00 9.20
CA ASN A 138 -11.40 -27.03 9.04
C ASN A 138 -12.80 -26.49 9.34
N ALA A 139 -13.84 -27.26 8.99
CA ALA A 139 -15.24 -26.87 9.16
C ALA A 139 -15.61 -26.47 10.61
N ARG A 140 -15.01 -27.09 11.65
CA ARG A 140 -15.28 -26.69 13.04
C ARG A 140 -14.68 -25.32 13.37
N CYS A 141 -13.50 -25.03 12.86
CA CYS A 141 -12.90 -23.70 12.98
C CYS A 141 -13.74 -22.63 12.29
N ILE A 142 -14.39 -22.95 11.14
CA ILE A 142 -15.30 -22.02 10.46
C ILE A 142 -16.50 -21.69 11.36
N GLU A 143 -17.15 -22.69 11.94
CA GLU A 143 -18.27 -22.47 12.88
C GLU A 143 -17.86 -21.60 14.07
N TRP A 144 -16.73 -21.90 14.70
CA TRP A 144 -16.23 -21.10 15.82
C TRP A 144 -15.83 -19.68 15.42
N ALA A 145 -15.27 -19.49 14.21
CA ALA A 145 -14.93 -18.16 13.71
C ALA A 145 -16.14 -17.27 13.48
N LEU A 146 -17.25 -17.87 13.02
CA LEU A 146 -18.54 -17.20 12.87
C LEU A 146 -19.14 -16.84 14.23
N GLU A 147 -19.10 -17.76 15.19
CA GLU A 147 -19.61 -17.54 16.55
C GLU A 147 -18.83 -16.43 17.28
N ASP A 148 -17.49 -16.46 17.20
CA ASP A 148 -16.61 -15.51 17.89
C ASP A 148 -16.40 -14.17 17.14
N ASP A 149 -16.96 -14.05 15.95
CA ASP A 149 -16.88 -12.89 15.07
C ASP A 149 -15.45 -12.44 14.70
N VAL A 150 -14.57 -13.39 14.35
CA VAL A 150 -13.13 -13.14 14.15
C VAL A 150 -12.63 -13.21 12.71
N ALA A 151 -13.49 -13.61 11.76
CA ALA A 151 -13.18 -13.64 10.33
C ALA A 151 -14.44 -13.44 9.47
N ARG A 152 -14.25 -13.16 8.17
CA ARG A 152 -15.34 -12.99 7.18
C ARG A 152 -15.20 -13.89 5.96
N TRP A 153 -14.00 -14.36 5.67
CA TRP A 153 -13.67 -15.14 4.48
C TRP A 153 -13.13 -16.52 4.89
N PHE A 154 -13.59 -17.58 4.26
CA PHE A 154 -13.32 -18.95 4.73
C PHE A 154 -12.81 -19.86 3.63
N TRP A 155 -11.61 -20.40 3.83
CA TRP A 155 -11.01 -21.44 2.99
C TRP A 155 -10.93 -22.73 3.79
N GLN A 156 -11.78 -23.71 3.44
CA GLN A 156 -11.91 -24.95 4.19
C GLN A 156 -10.79 -25.94 3.86
N HIS A 157 -10.28 -26.65 4.87
CA HIS A 157 -9.52 -27.89 4.71
C HIS A 157 -10.15 -29.09 5.41
N ASN A 158 -9.71 -30.30 5.05
CA ASN A 158 -10.31 -31.56 5.49
C ASN A 158 -9.67 -32.23 6.71
N TRP A 159 -8.66 -31.61 7.32
CA TRP A 159 -8.12 -32.05 8.60
C TRP A 159 -9.02 -31.67 9.78
N SER A 160 -10.16 -32.36 9.91
CA SER A 160 -11.18 -32.12 10.95
C SER A 160 -11.23 -33.22 12.02
N GLY A 161 -10.58 -34.37 11.81
CA GLY A 161 -10.68 -35.55 12.68
C GLY A 161 -12.00 -36.33 12.55
N ASP A 162 -12.98 -35.80 11.82
CA ASP A 162 -14.24 -36.46 11.51
C ASP A 162 -14.59 -36.22 10.03
N PRO A 163 -14.39 -37.21 9.15
CA PRO A 163 -14.68 -37.07 7.73
C PRO A 163 -16.12 -36.67 7.40
N ALA A 164 -17.09 -36.87 8.31
CA ALA A 164 -18.46 -36.41 8.11
C ALA A 164 -18.57 -34.87 8.08
N LEU A 165 -17.61 -34.15 8.68
CA LEU A 165 -17.54 -32.69 8.70
C LEU A 165 -16.82 -32.10 7.48
N ASN A 166 -16.25 -32.95 6.61
CA ASN A 166 -15.45 -32.54 5.46
C ASN A 166 -16.29 -32.25 4.20
N VAL A 167 -17.61 -32.14 4.35
CA VAL A 167 -18.49 -31.60 3.31
C VAL A 167 -18.29 -30.08 3.21
N ASP A 168 -18.68 -29.48 2.09
CA ASP A 168 -18.61 -28.03 1.91
C ASP A 168 -19.39 -27.31 3.02
N HIS A 169 -18.69 -26.57 3.87
CA HIS A 169 -19.33 -25.75 4.89
C HIS A 169 -20.09 -24.60 4.22
N PRO A 170 -21.34 -24.28 4.62
CA PRO A 170 -22.16 -23.26 3.95
C PRO A 170 -21.56 -21.85 3.90
N ALA A 171 -20.67 -21.51 4.83
CA ALA A 171 -19.94 -20.24 4.85
C ALA A 171 -18.58 -20.28 4.12
N ALA A 172 -18.12 -21.45 3.66
CA ALA A 172 -16.85 -21.57 2.96
C ALA A 172 -16.93 -20.90 1.58
N HIS A 173 -15.94 -20.05 1.30
CA HIS A 173 -15.79 -19.39 0.00
C HIS A 173 -14.96 -20.26 -0.96
N MET A 174 -14.04 -21.04 -0.40
CA MET A 174 -13.21 -22.02 -1.09
C MET A 174 -13.04 -23.26 -0.22
N HIS A 175 -12.72 -24.40 -0.84
CA HIS A 175 -12.45 -25.66 -0.15
C HIS A 175 -11.31 -26.42 -0.82
N GLN A 176 -10.26 -26.75 -0.06
CA GLN A 176 -9.18 -27.64 -0.48
C GLN A 176 -9.66 -29.09 -0.52
N ILE A 177 -9.81 -29.64 -1.73
CA ILE A 177 -10.43 -30.95 -1.97
C ILE A 177 -9.42 -32.07 -2.26
N GLU A 178 -8.20 -31.72 -2.66
CA GLU A 178 -7.17 -32.68 -3.04
C GLU A 178 -5.79 -32.14 -2.65
N ILE A 179 -4.96 -32.97 -1.99
CA ILE A 179 -3.65 -32.57 -1.45
C ILE A 179 -2.58 -33.45 -2.07
N ASP A 180 -1.51 -32.85 -2.58
CA ASP A 180 -0.28 -33.50 -3.10
C ASP A 180 -0.50 -34.64 -4.12
N ALA A 181 -1.65 -34.70 -4.79
CA ALA A 181 -2.01 -35.81 -5.68
C ALA A 181 -1.86 -35.51 -7.18
N ARG A 182 -1.57 -34.25 -7.55
CA ARG A 182 -1.36 -33.84 -8.94
C ARG A 182 -0.02 -33.16 -9.14
N GLN A 183 0.39 -33.10 -10.41
CA GLN A 183 1.49 -32.25 -10.85
C GLN A 183 1.04 -31.35 -11.99
N VAL A 184 1.42 -30.07 -11.92
CA VAL A 184 1.22 -29.07 -12.97
C VAL A 184 2.56 -28.38 -13.20
N GLY A 185 3.03 -28.34 -14.45
CA GLY A 185 4.36 -27.79 -14.76
C GLY A 185 5.51 -28.49 -14.03
N GLY A 186 5.34 -29.76 -13.63
CA GLY A 186 6.33 -30.52 -12.85
C GLY A 186 6.35 -30.22 -11.35
N VAL A 187 5.40 -29.41 -10.84
CA VAL A 187 5.28 -29.05 -9.43
C VAL A 187 4.10 -29.80 -8.81
N THR A 188 4.29 -30.39 -7.64
CA THR A 188 3.19 -30.97 -6.86
C THR A 188 2.28 -29.87 -6.34
N VAL A 189 0.97 -30.05 -6.52
CA VAL A 189 -0.05 -29.03 -6.20
C VAL A 189 -1.19 -29.61 -5.40
N ASP A 190 -1.80 -28.72 -4.61
CA ASP A 190 -3.10 -28.92 -3.99
C ASP A 190 -4.18 -28.30 -4.87
N VAL A 191 -5.38 -28.90 -4.86
CA VAL A 191 -6.53 -28.44 -5.66
C VAL A 191 -7.65 -27.95 -4.76
N ASN A 192 -8.13 -26.75 -5.08
CA ASN A 192 -9.15 -26.03 -4.35
C ASN A 192 -10.36 -25.79 -5.23
N THR A 193 -11.56 -26.03 -4.71
CA THR A 193 -12.81 -25.67 -5.38
C THR A 193 -13.32 -24.33 -4.85
N VAL A 194 -13.73 -23.45 -5.76
CA VAL A 194 -14.41 -22.19 -5.43
C VAL A 194 -15.90 -22.47 -5.23
N LEU A 195 -16.44 -21.98 -4.11
CA LEU A 195 -17.83 -22.21 -3.69
C LEU A 195 -18.70 -20.95 -3.85
N GLU A 196 -18.10 -19.75 -3.73
CA GLU A 196 -18.79 -18.46 -3.88
C GLU A 196 -18.25 -17.66 -5.07
N PRO A 197 -19.06 -16.79 -5.72
CA PRO A 197 -18.60 -15.96 -6.84
C PRO A 197 -17.52 -14.94 -6.44
N ASP A 198 -17.65 -14.36 -5.24
CA ASP A 198 -16.60 -13.55 -4.61
C ASP A 198 -15.97 -14.40 -3.50
N TYR A 199 -14.74 -14.85 -3.73
CA TYR A 199 -14.04 -15.80 -2.86
C TYR A 199 -12.71 -15.28 -2.36
N GLY A 200 -12.38 -14.02 -2.62
CA GLY A 200 -11.07 -13.48 -2.27
C GLY A 200 -10.30 -12.87 -3.44
N GLN A 201 -10.74 -13.08 -4.68
CA GLN A 201 -9.91 -12.86 -5.84
C GLN A 201 -9.54 -11.40 -6.08
N TRP A 202 -8.28 -11.18 -6.44
CA TRP A 202 -7.74 -9.85 -6.68
C TRP A 202 -8.48 -9.08 -7.78
N SER A 203 -9.01 -9.76 -8.80
CA SER A 203 -9.74 -9.11 -9.90
C SER A 203 -11.00 -8.36 -9.46
N LEU A 204 -11.61 -8.76 -8.33
CA LEU A 204 -12.78 -8.10 -7.75
C LEU A 204 -12.42 -6.98 -6.77
N ALA A 205 -11.14 -6.60 -6.67
CA ALA A 205 -10.79 -5.36 -5.99
C ALA A 205 -11.28 -4.19 -6.84
N GLY A 206 -12.51 -3.74 -6.59
CA GLY A 206 -13.04 -2.54 -7.22
C GLY A 206 -12.14 -1.34 -6.95
N ALA A 207 -12.16 -0.33 -7.81
CA ALA A 207 -11.53 0.96 -7.50
C ALA A 207 -12.00 1.48 -6.13
N ALA A 208 -11.16 2.31 -5.48
CA ALA A 208 -11.62 3.33 -4.55
C ALA A 208 -13.06 3.78 -4.84
N PRO A 209 -14.17 3.41 -4.16
CA PRO A 209 -15.41 4.09 -4.47
C PRO A 209 -15.15 5.58 -4.22
N LYS A 210 -15.57 6.42 -5.17
CA LYS A 210 -15.54 7.89 -5.01
C LYS A 210 -16.12 8.20 -3.62
N PRO A 211 -15.45 9.00 -2.78
CA PRO A 211 -16.02 9.40 -1.50
C PRO A 211 -17.35 10.11 -1.75
N ASP A 212 -18.34 9.86 -0.89
CA ASP A 212 -19.62 10.55 -0.97
C ASP A 212 -19.43 12.01 -0.52
N TYR A 213 -19.54 12.94 -1.48
CA TYR A 213 -19.45 14.38 -1.25
C TYR A 213 -20.46 15.12 -2.13
N ARG A 214 -20.96 16.25 -1.62
CA ARG A 214 -21.83 17.17 -2.35
C ARG A 214 -20.97 18.06 -3.24
N GLU A 215 -21.13 17.95 -4.55
CA GLU A 215 -20.41 18.75 -5.55
C GLU A 215 -21.28 19.90 -6.03
N ILE A 216 -20.73 21.12 -6.03
CA ILE A 216 -21.39 22.33 -6.51
C ILE A 216 -20.48 22.95 -7.58
N ASN A 217 -21.00 23.08 -8.79
CA ASN A 217 -20.26 23.68 -9.89
C ASN A 217 -20.56 25.20 -9.96
N GLU A 218 -19.55 26.03 -9.68
CA GLU A 218 -19.57 27.48 -9.84
C GLU A 218 -18.49 27.97 -10.82
N ILE A 219 -17.99 27.08 -11.68
CA ILE A 219 -17.02 27.41 -12.72
C ILE A 219 -17.62 28.50 -13.62
N GLY A 220 -16.81 29.53 -13.90
CA GLY A 220 -17.19 30.67 -14.73
C GLY A 220 -17.82 31.83 -13.95
N VAL A 221 -17.98 31.71 -12.63
CA VAL A 221 -18.49 32.81 -11.79
C VAL A 221 -17.37 33.71 -11.26
N SER A 222 -16.30 33.14 -10.71
CA SER A 222 -15.16 33.96 -10.23
C SER A 222 -14.35 34.52 -11.42
N PRO A 223 -14.04 35.84 -11.42
CA PRO A 223 -13.27 36.46 -12.51
C PRO A 223 -11.75 36.39 -12.29
N ASN A 224 -11.29 35.88 -11.15
CA ASN A 224 -9.89 35.92 -10.74
C ASN A 224 -9.14 34.70 -11.27
N TRP A 225 -8.94 34.64 -12.58
CA TRP A 225 -8.20 33.57 -13.24
C TRP A 225 -7.45 34.11 -14.46
N HIS A 226 -6.56 33.29 -15.02
CA HIS A 226 -5.91 33.59 -16.30
C HIS A 226 -5.55 32.30 -17.05
N SER A 227 -5.31 32.45 -18.35
CA SER A 227 -4.77 31.37 -19.20
C SER A 227 -3.43 30.88 -18.65
N ARG A 228 -3.21 29.57 -18.71
CA ARG A 228 -1.91 28.94 -18.38
C ARG A 228 -0.84 29.17 -19.45
N GLU A 229 -1.21 29.74 -20.60
CA GLU A 229 -0.33 29.93 -21.76
C GLU A 229 0.39 28.64 -22.20
N GLY A 230 -0.30 27.50 -22.09
CA GLY A 230 0.22 26.18 -22.44
C GLY A 230 1.19 25.58 -21.41
N ALA A 231 1.37 26.20 -20.25
CA ALA A 231 2.17 25.61 -19.18
C ALA A 231 1.56 24.30 -18.66
N PRO A 232 2.35 23.24 -18.45
CA PRO A 232 1.85 21.99 -17.88
C PRO A 232 1.50 22.16 -16.41
N VAL A 233 0.47 21.44 -15.95
CA VAL A 233 0.18 21.28 -14.53
C VAL A 233 1.21 20.31 -13.95
N LEU A 234 2.00 20.78 -12.99
CA LEU A 234 2.98 19.98 -12.27
C LEU A 234 2.55 19.68 -10.84
N TRP A 235 1.77 20.59 -10.24
CA TRP A 235 1.52 20.58 -8.80
C TRP A 235 0.04 20.60 -8.47
N TRP A 236 -0.32 19.88 -7.42
CA TRP A 236 -1.61 20.00 -6.76
C TRP A 236 -1.37 20.48 -5.33
N LEU A 237 -1.89 21.66 -4.99
CA LEU A 237 -1.47 22.43 -3.83
C LEU A 237 -2.61 22.64 -2.83
N LEU A 238 -2.31 22.31 -1.58
CA LEU A 238 -3.20 22.51 -0.43
C LEU A 238 -3.03 23.90 0.19
N HIS A 239 -4.16 24.49 0.58
CA HIS A 239 -4.24 25.80 1.23
C HIS A 239 -5.18 25.75 2.45
N THR A 240 -4.95 26.63 3.42
CA THR A 240 -5.95 26.94 4.47
C THR A 240 -6.69 28.23 4.15
N GLN A 241 -7.88 28.41 4.73
CA GLN A 241 -8.64 29.65 4.56
C GLN A 241 -8.17 30.76 5.50
N GLU A 242 -7.64 30.40 6.67
CA GLU A 242 -7.46 31.32 7.81
C GLU A 242 -8.76 32.05 8.24
N GLY A 243 -9.93 31.43 7.95
CA GLY A 243 -11.26 31.94 8.27
C GLY A 243 -12.22 30.88 8.81
N ASN A 244 -13.42 31.27 9.24
CA ASN A 244 -14.43 30.36 9.82
C ASN A 244 -15.53 29.98 8.82
N GLY A 245 -15.23 29.97 7.52
CA GLY A 245 -16.23 29.74 6.47
C GLY A 245 -16.54 28.26 6.23
N THR A 246 -17.62 28.01 5.51
CA THR A 246 -17.90 26.77 4.77
C THR A 246 -17.35 26.86 3.35
N ALA A 247 -17.30 25.74 2.63
CA ALA A 247 -16.91 25.69 1.22
C ALA A 247 -17.74 26.67 0.37
N GLU A 248 -19.07 26.62 0.50
CA GLU A 248 -19.99 27.56 -0.17
C GLU A 248 -19.72 29.03 0.20
N SER A 249 -19.49 29.35 1.48
CA SER A 249 -19.25 30.74 1.88
C SER A 249 -17.90 31.28 1.37
N LEU A 250 -16.88 30.42 1.31
CA LEU A 250 -15.58 30.77 0.76
C LEU A 250 -15.71 30.95 -0.75
N ALA A 251 -16.33 30.02 -1.47
CA ALA A 251 -16.60 30.14 -2.90
C ALA A 251 -17.33 31.46 -3.23
N ASN A 252 -18.40 31.79 -2.50
CA ASN A 252 -19.11 33.06 -2.65
C ASN A 252 -18.19 34.29 -2.48
N TYR A 253 -17.26 34.27 -1.52
CA TYR A 253 -16.27 35.34 -1.37
C TYR A 253 -15.34 35.45 -2.60
N LEU A 254 -14.93 34.31 -3.17
CA LEU A 254 -14.04 34.25 -4.34
C LEU A 254 -14.70 34.76 -5.63
N GLN A 255 -16.04 34.84 -5.69
CA GLN A 255 -16.76 35.43 -6.82
C GLN A 255 -16.57 36.95 -6.93
N ASN A 256 -16.19 37.62 -5.84
CA ASN A 256 -15.99 39.07 -5.84
C ASN A 256 -14.68 39.43 -6.58
N PRO A 257 -14.70 40.22 -7.67
CA PRO A 257 -13.48 40.63 -8.37
C PRO A 257 -12.47 41.37 -7.47
N LYS A 258 -12.94 41.99 -6.39
CA LYS A 258 -12.07 42.71 -5.44
C LYS A 258 -11.32 41.80 -4.47
N SER A 259 -11.65 40.51 -4.39
CA SER A 259 -10.90 39.58 -3.54
C SER A 259 -9.47 39.40 -4.05
N GLY A 260 -9.26 39.51 -5.37
CA GLY A 260 -7.96 39.33 -6.02
C GLY A 260 -7.39 37.92 -5.87
N VAL A 261 -8.20 36.96 -5.41
CA VAL A 261 -7.79 35.58 -5.13
C VAL A 261 -8.88 34.61 -5.59
N SER A 262 -8.46 33.38 -5.89
CA SER A 262 -9.34 32.25 -6.22
C SER A 262 -8.63 30.93 -5.91
N TYR A 263 -9.36 29.82 -5.95
CA TYR A 263 -8.86 28.45 -5.92
C TYR A 263 -9.60 27.65 -6.99
N HIS A 264 -9.12 26.46 -7.34
CA HIS A 264 -9.89 25.56 -8.21
C HIS A 264 -11.02 24.91 -7.41
N TYR A 265 -10.70 24.49 -6.18
CA TYR A 265 -11.66 23.85 -5.28
C TYR A 265 -11.70 24.55 -3.93
N THR A 266 -12.88 24.61 -3.34
CA THR A 266 -13.05 24.80 -1.90
C THR A 266 -13.73 23.57 -1.31
N VAL A 267 -13.27 23.11 -0.15
CA VAL A 267 -13.85 21.94 0.53
C VAL A 267 -13.95 22.18 2.03
N ASP A 268 -14.98 21.62 2.65
CA ASP A 268 -15.13 21.61 4.11
C ASP A 268 -15.43 20.21 4.66
N ASN A 269 -15.49 20.08 5.99
CA ASN A 269 -15.70 18.80 6.66
C ASN A 269 -17.15 18.31 6.62
N SER A 270 -18.09 19.12 6.12
CA SER A 270 -19.44 18.66 5.75
C SER A 270 -19.44 17.85 4.46
N VAL A 271 -18.25 17.67 3.84
CA VAL A 271 -18.03 17.06 2.53
C VAL A 271 -18.79 17.77 1.42
N THR A 272 -18.79 19.11 1.47
CA THR A 272 -19.19 19.94 0.33
C THR A 272 -17.94 20.39 -0.41
N VAL A 273 -17.90 20.15 -1.72
CA VAL A 273 -16.88 20.64 -2.65
C VAL A 273 -17.53 21.65 -3.58
N VAL A 274 -16.90 22.82 -3.73
CA VAL A 274 -17.29 23.80 -4.75
C VAL A 274 -16.18 23.93 -5.78
N ASP A 275 -16.51 23.68 -7.04
CA ASP A 275 -15.64 23.91 -8.19
C ASP A 275 -15.73 25.38 -8.57
N VAL A 276 -14.68 26.15 -8.29
CA VAL A 276 -14.68 27.62 -8.42
C VAL A 276 -14.02 28.06 -9.73
N ILE A 277 -12.86 27.49 -10.06
CA ILE A 277 -12.12 27.76 -11.29
C ILE A 277 -11.87 26.44 -12.01
N ASP A 278 -12.08 26.42 -13.33
CA ASP A 278 -11.77 25.26 -14.17
C ASP A 278 -10.27 24.92 -14.08
N THR A 279 -9.93 23.66 -13.85
CA THR A 279 -8.54 23.19 -13.74
C THR A 279 -7.72 23.37 -15.01
N ASP A 280 -8.35 23.55 -16.18
CA ASP A 280 -7.68 23.85 -17.45
C ASP A 280 -7.10 25.28 -17.50
N VAL A 281 -7.52 26.20 -16.61
CA VAL A 281 -6.97 27.56 -16.48
C VAL A 281 -6.33 27.76 -15.11
N ALA A 282 -5.59 28.85 -14.91
CA ALA A 282 -4.90 29.13 -13.64
C ALA A 282 -5.77 29.96 -12.70
N SER A 283 -6.02 29.45 -11.49
CA SER A 283 -6.50 30.22 -10.35
C SER A 283 -5.43 31.22 -9.84
N TRP A 284 -5.86 32.27 -9.13
CA TRP A 284 -4.98 33.23 -8.47
C TRP A 284 -4.81 32.86 -6.99
N SER A 285 -3.96 31.87 -6.71
CA SER A 285 -3.86 31.24 -5.39
C SER A 285 -2.46 31.31 -4.77
N VAL A 286 -1.42 31.30 -5.60
CA VAL A 286 -0.07 30.87 -5.19
C VAL A 286 1.02 31.53 -6.03
N LEU A 287 0.87 32.83 -6.28
CA LEU A 287 1.90 33.67 -6.90
C LEU A 287 2.41 33.07 -8.24
N ASP A 288 3.73 32.94 -8.40
CA ASP A 288 4.39 32.48 -9.61
C ASP A 288 4.09 31.02 -9.96
N ALA A 289 3.57 30.23 -9.01
CA ALA A 289 3.20 28.84 -9.24
C ALA A 289 1.79 28.66 -9.85
N ASN A 290 1.00 29.75 -10.00
CA ASN A 290 -0.38 29.67 -10.51
C ASN A 290 -0.50 28.89 -11.82
N ASN A 291 0.34 29.21 -12.81
CA ASN A 291 0.25 28.59 -14.15
C ASN A 291 0.54 27.09 -14.16
N ARG A 292 1.20 26.55 -13.14
CA ARG A 292 1.63 25.15 -13.06
C ARG A 292 0.91 24.35 -11.97
N SER A 293 -0.07 24.94 -11.29
CA SER A 293 -0.74 24.31 -10.15
C SER A 293 -2.25 24.22 -10.30
N ILE A 294 -2.80 23.16 -9.71
CA ILE A 294 -4.18 23.07 -9.25
C ILE A 294 -4.18 23.35 -7.75
N ASN A 295 -5.19 24.05 -7.24
CA ASN A 295 -5.18 24.63 -5.90
C ASN A 295 -6.51 24.34 -5.20
N LEU A 296 -6.45 23.69 -4.04
CA LEU A 296 -7.60 23.41 -3.19
C LEU A 296 -7.43 24.12 -1.84
N CYS A 297 -8.49 24.79 -1.38
CA CYS A 297 -8.52 25.43 -0.07
C CYS A 297 -9.49 24.73 0.89
N PHE A 298 -9.00 24.36 2.07
CA PHE A 298 -9.83 23.86 3.17
C PHE A 298 -10.58 25.02 3.83
N ALA A 299 -11.87 25.18 3.56
CA ALA A 299 -12.68 26.21 4.20
C ALA A 299 -12.83 25.93 5.72
N GLY A 300 -12.82 26.99 6.52
CA GLY A 300 -12.92 26.90 7.98
C GLY A 300 -11.59 26.60 8.68
N SER A 301 -10.50 26.39 7.95
CA SER A 301 -9.24 25.87 8.49
C SER A 301 -8.27 26.95 8.99
N ARG A 302 -7.28 26.50 9.79
CA ARG A 302 -6.12 27.27 10.24
C ARG A 302 -4.85 26.42 10.10
N ALA A 303 -3.79 26.99 9.55
CA ALA A 303 -2.45 26.38 9.55
C ALA A 303 -1.93 26.15 10.98
N ALA A 304 -2.40 26.96 11.94
CA ALA A 304 -2.06 26.84 13.36
C ALA A 304 -2.79 25.70 14.09
N TRP A 305 -3.72 24.98 13.45
CA TRP A 305 -4.40 23.85 14.09
C TRP A 305 -3.42 22.77 14.53
N SER A 306 -3.75 22.13 15.66
CA SER A 306 -3.10 20.89 16.05
C SER A 306 -3.52 19.76 15.10
N ARG A 307 -2.76 18.66 15.09
CA ARG A 307 -3.11 17.47 14.32
C ARG A 307 -4.52 16.97 14.64
N GLN A 308 -4.89 16.93 15.92
CA GLN A 308 -6.21 16.47 16.34
C GLN A 308 -7.31 17.42 15.83
N GLN A 309 -7.08 18.73 15.87
CA GLN A 309 -8.03 19.69 15.30
C GLN A 309 -8.21 19.50 13.80
N TRP A 310 -7.16 19.18 13.05
CA TRP A 310 -7.28 18.80 11.64
C TRP A 310 -8.14 17.55 11.43
N LEU A 311 -7.90 16.50 12.22
CA LEU A 311 -8.67 15.25 12.11
C LEU A 311 -10.14 15.46 12.46
N ASP A 312 -10.43 16.14 13.57
CA ASP A 312 -11.78 16.37 14.05
C ASP A 312 -12.58 17.29 13.13
N ASN A 313 -11.93 18.35 12.64
CA ASN A 313 -12.61 19.44 11.93
C ASN A 313 -12.40 19.44 10.42
N MET A 314 -11.59 18.54 9.86
CA MET A 314 -11.35 18.44 8.41
C MET A 314 -11.02 17.03 7.92
N GLY A 315 -11.00 16.00 8.77
CA GLY A 315 -10.60 14.64 8.37
C GLY A 315 -11.38 14.10 7.17
N ARG A 316 -12.69 14.41 7.05
CA ARG A 316 -13.50 14.01 5.89
C ARG A 316 -13.15 14.82 4.64
N GLY A 317 -12.93 16.12 4.80
CA GLY A 317 -12.49 16.99 3.70
C GLY A 317 -11.11 16.60 3.16
N ILE A 318 -10.20 16.11 4.02
CA ILE A 318 -8.87 15.61 3.65
C ILE A 318 -8.99 14.34 2.77
N ASP A 319 -9.89 13.41 3.09
CA ASP A 319 -10.12 12.22 2.25
C ASP A 319 -10.68 12.59 0.87
N VAL A 320 -11.61 13.55 0.80
CA VAL A 320 -12.14 14.08 -0.48
C VAL A 320 -11.05 14.80 -1.28
N ALA A 321 -10.24 15.63 -0.62
CA ALA A 321 -9.10 16.31 -1.24
C ALA A 321 -8.12 15.32 -1.87
N ALA A 322 -7.84 14.19 -1.20
CA ALA A 322 -6.96 13.15 -1.74
C ALA A 322 -7.55 12.48 -2.99
N TYR A 323 -8.86 12.21 -2.99
CA TYR A 323 -9.56 11.68 -4.16
C TYR A 323 -9.46 12.62 -5.36
N LEU A 324 -9.73 13.92 -5.16
CA LEU A 324 -9.62 14.94 -6.21
C LEU A 324 -8.18 15.07 -6.73
N ALA A 325 -7.19 15.08 -5.84
CA ALA A 325 -5.78 15.12 -6.22
C ALA A 325 -5.38 13.93 -7.11
N VAL A 326 -5.87 12.71 -6.79
CA VAL A 326 -5.63 11.51 -7.61
C VAL A 326 -6.38 11.58 -8.95
N GLN A 327 -7.60 12.11 -8.96
CA GLN A 327 -8.38 12.32 -10.19
C GLN A 327 -7.66 13.29 -11.14
N ASP A 328 -7.21 14.44 -10.62
CA ASP A 328 -6.50 15.46 -11.38
C ASP A 328 -5.11 14.97 -11.82
N SER A 329 -4.40 14.23 -10.96
CA SER A 329 -3.14 13.56 -11.30
C SER A 329 -3.28 12.71 -12.56
N ARG A 330 -4.37 11.94 -12.68
CA ARG A 330 -4.67 11.13 -13.87
C ARG A 330 -5.01 11.98 -15.08
N ARG A 331 -5.80 13.04 -14.90
CA ARG A 331 -6.23 13.93 -16.00
C ARG A 331 -5.04 14.69 -16.62
N TYR A 332 -4.14 15.20 -15.77
CA TYR A 332 -3.06 16.10 -16.19
C TYR A 332 -1.69 15.41 -16.30
N GLY A 333 -1.56 14.14 -15.93
CA GLY A 333 -0.36 13.34 -16.16
C GLY A 333 0.79 13.64 -15.21
N PHE A 334 0.51 13.86 -13.92
CA PHE A 334 1.54 14.00 -12.87
C PHE A 334 1.38 12.92 -11.79
N PRO A 335 2.45 12.52 -11.06
CA PRO A 335 2.35 11.46 -10.06
C PRO A 335 1.56 11.91 -8.83
N ALA A 336 0.60 11.08 -8.38
CA ALA A 336 -0.12 11.26 -7.12
C ALA A 336 0.76 10.86 -5.92
N ARG A 337 1.74 11.70 -5.59
CA ARG A 337 2.64 11.53 -4.44
C ARG A 337 2.90 12.86 -3.76
N ILE A 338 3.16 12.85 -2.46
CA ILE A 338 3.60 14.05 -1.74
C ILE A 338 5.04 14.38 -2.14
N ILE A 339 5.34 15.67 -2.31
CA ILE A 339 6.69 16.16 -2.64
C ILE A 339 7.17 17.16 -1.60
N THR A 340 8.48 17.19 -1.38
CA THR A 340 9.14 18.15 -0.48
C THR A 340 9.26 19.54 -1.12
N PRO A 341 9.47 20.61 -0.33
CA PRO A 341 9.77 21.93 -0.88
C PRO A 341 10.98 21.94 -1.82
N ALA A 342 12.03 21.18 -1.51
CA ALA A 342 13.22 21.06 -2.36
C ALA A 342 12.89 20.41 -3.72
N GLU A 343 12.06 19.37 -3.73
CA GLU A 343 11.59 18.75 -4.97
C GLU A 343 10.72 19.71 -5.79
N LEU A 344 9.82 20.45 -5.15
CA LEU A 344 9.00 21.47 -5.81
C LEU A 344 9.88 22.56 -6.43
N GLY A 345 10.87 23.07 -5.67
CA GLY A 345 11.86 24.03 -6.15
C GLY A 345 12.67 23.55 -7.36
N ALA A 346 12.90 22.24 -7.43
CA ALA A 346 13.54 21.58 -8.57
C ALA A 346 12.57 21.28 -9.74
N GLY A 347 11.32 21.73 -9.69
CA GLY A 347 10.33 21.51 -10.75
C GLY A 347 9.76 20.09 -10.78
N ARG A 348 9.91 19.30 -9.72
CA ARG A 348 9.39 17.92 -9.69
C ARG A 348 7.87 17.95 -9.51
N PRO A 349 7.12 17.16 -10.29
CA PRO A 349 5.68 17.14 -10.19
C PRO A 349 5.19 16.29 -9.01
N GLY A 350 4.02 16.63 -8.48
CA GLY A 350 3.35 15.94 -7.38
C GLY A 350 2.44 16.83 -6.54
N ILE A 351 2.17 16.42 -5.31
CA ILE A 351 1.21 17.06 -4.38
C ILE A 351 1.98 17.73 -3.24
N ALA A 352 1.65 18.97 -2.92
CA ALA A 352 2.28 19.72 -1.83
C ALA A 352 1.31 20.74 -1.23
N ASP A 353 1.81 21.69 -0.46
CA ASP A 353 1.07 22.82 0.10
C ASP A 353 1.70 24.16 -0.32
N HIS A 354 1.07 25.27 0.08
CA HIS A 354 1.59 26.61 -0.21
C HIS A 354 3.00 26.81 0.39
N TYR A 355 3.26 26.28 1.59
CA TYR A 355 4.57 26.37 2.24
C TYR A 355 5.69 25.79 1.36
N ALA A 356 5.43 24.67 0.67
CA ALA A 356 6.39 24.12 -0.28
C ALA A 356 6.72 25.06 -1.45
N VAL A 357 5.78 25.91 -1.87
CA VAL A 357 6.05 26.98 -2.85
C VAL A 357 6.88 28.09 -2.23
N THR A 358 6.53 28.53 -1.02
CA THR A 358 7.27 29.56 -0.27
C THR A 358 8.75 29.19 -0.14
N GLU A 359 9.04 27.99 0.35
CA GLU A 359 10.42 27.53 0.57
C GLU A 359 11.09 27.06 -0.73
N GLY A 360 10.36 26.33 -1.58
CA GLY A 360 10.90 25.71 -2.78
C GLY A 360 11.25 26.72 -3.88
N LEU A 361 10.38 27.70 -4.10
CA LEU A 361 10.59 28.76 -5.11
C LEU A 361 11.13 30.06 -4.50
N GLY A 362 11.09 30.21 -3.17
CA GLY A 362 11.53 31.44 -2.50
C GLY A 362 10.58 32.61 -2.70
N VAL A 363 9.28 32.36 -2.90
CA VAL A 363 8.26 33.39 -3.20
C VAL A 363 7.10 33.35 -2.21
N GLY A 364 6.67 34.53 -1.73
CA GLY A 364 5.58 34.62 -0.75
C GLY A 364 6.04 34.39 0.69
N SER A 365 5.07 34.23 1.58
CA SER A 365 5.32 34.08 3.03
C SER A 365 4.30 33.17 3.72
N HIS A 366 3.49 32.46 2.94
CA HIS A 366 2.42 31.62 3.46
C HIS A 366 2.98 30.30 3.98
N THR A 367 2.39 29.82 5.06
CA THR A 367 2.81 28.61 5.79
C THR A 367 1.76 27.51 5.78
N ASP A 368 0.75 27.64 4.91
CA ASP A 368 -0.29 26.64 4.70
C ASP A 368 0.36 25.33 4.26
N VAL A 369 -0.03 24.15 4.75
CA VAL A 369 -1.14 23.83 5.67
C VAL A 369 -0.73 23.76 7.14
N GLY A 370 0.47 24.24 7.45
CA GLY A 370 1.05 24.25 8.78
C GLY A 370 1.70 22.91 9.17
N PRO A 371 2.58 22.94 10.19
CA PRO A 371 3.44 21.80 10.53
C PRO A 371 2.69 20.59 11.11
N ASN A 372 1.44 20.76 11.53
CA ASN A 372 0.65 19.72 12.17
C ASN A 372 -0.40 19.06 11.26
N PHE A 373 -0.43 19.43 9.97
CA PHE A 373 -1.33 18.77 9.02
C PHE A 373 -1.04 17.26 8.97
N PRO A 374 -2.06 16.38 8.97
CA PRO A 374 -1.86 14.94 9.03
C PRO A 374 -1.47 14.35 7.66
N TRP A 375 -0.25 14.64 7.22
CA TRP A 375 0.30 14.19 5.92
C TRP A 375 0.28 12.67 5.74
N ASP A 376 0.44 11.89 6.81
CA ASP A 376 0.31 10.43 6.80
C ASP A 376 -1.11 9.97 6.47
N VAL A 377 -2.14 10.63 7.02
CA VAL A 377 -3.55 10.34 6.71
C VAL A 377 -3.87 10.71 5.26
N PHE A 378 -3.40 11.87 4.82
CA PHE A 378 -3.57 12.30 3.43
C PHE A 378 -2.83 11.36 2.45
N SER A 379 -1.61 10.93 2.79
CA SER A 379 -0.83 9.94 2.02
C SER A 379 -1.53 8.58 1.93
N ALA A 380 -2.09 8.10 3.05
CA ALA A 380 -2.88 6.87 3.08
C ALA A 380 -4.14 6.99 2.20
N ALA A 381 -4.80 8.15 2.21
CA ALA A 381 -5.95 8.42 1.35
C ALA A 381 -5.55 8.50 -0.14
N ILE A 382 -4.43 9.15 -0.47
CA ILE A 382 -3.86 9.14 -1.82
C ILE A 382 -3.62 7.69 -2.25
N THR A 383 -2.96 6.88 -1.43
CA THR A 383 -2.67 5.47 -1.71
C THR A 383 -3.97 4.67 -1.92
N LYS A 384 -4.98 4.86 -1.06
CA LYS A 384 -6.32 4.28 -1.19
C LYS A 384 -6.95 4.55 -2.55
N TYR A 385 -6.85 5.78 -3.06
CA TYR A 385 -7.46 6.17 -4.33
C TYR A 385 -6.55 5.94 -5.55
N ALA A 386 -5.23 5.99 -5.37
CA ALA A 386 -4.20 5.79 -6.38
C ALA A 386 -3.96 4.31 -6.69
N ASN A 387 -4.19 3.38 -5.75
CA ASN A 387 -4.06 1.93 -5.96
C ASN A 387 -5.18 1.31 -6.82
N GLY A 388 -5.92 2.14 -7.55
CA GLY A 388 -6.66 1.78 -8.76
C GLY A 388 -6.11 2.44 -10.04
N ALA A 389 -4.86 2.94 -10.03
CA ALA A 389 -4.23 3.65 -11.15
C ALA A 389 -2.99 2.93 -11.70
N ASP A 390 -2.89 3.06 -13.01
CA ASP A 390 -1.84 2.70 -13.96
C ASP A 390 -0.39 3.01 -13.48
N MET A 391 0.49 2.01 -13.59
CA MET A 391 1.94 2.10 -13.33
C MET A 391 2.74 2.35 -14.62
N SER A 392 2.11 2.92 -15.65
CA SER A 392 2.72 3.17 -16.97
C SER A 392 4.05 3.93 -16.92
N PHE A 393 4.32 4.74 -15.88
CA PHE A 393 5.62 5.39 -15.69
C PHE A 393 6.77 4.40 -15.51
N LEU A 394 6.52 3.20 -14.97
CA LEU A 394 7.54 2.15 -14.84
C LEU A 394 7.97 1.61 -16.21
N GLU A 395 7.12 1.73 -17.23
CA GLU A 395 7.39 1.31 -18.62
C GLU A 395 8.07 2.43 -19.44
N GLU A 396 8.14 3.66 -18.93
CA GLU A 396 8.89 4.72 -19.61
C GLU A 396 10.36 4.34 -19.74
N THR A 397 10.93 4.58 -20.93
CA THR A 397 12.31 4.23 -21.22
C THR A 397 13.26 5.42 -21.06
N LEU A 398 14.43 5.17 -20.47
CA LEU A 398 15.55 6.11 -20.38
C LEU A 398 16.85 5.43 -20.83
N THR A 399 17.86 6.22 -21.15
CA THR A 399 19.21 5.71 -21.38
C THR A 399 19.98 5.67 -20.06
N ASN A 400 20.41 4.48 -19.64
CA ASN A 400 21.20 4.30 -18.43
C ASN A 400 22.65 4.78 -18.61
N TYR A 401 23.44 4.75 -17.54
CA TYR A 401 24.85 5.20 -17.56
C TYR A 401 25.77 4.38 -18.49
N ARG A 402 25.35 3.16 -18.89
CA ARG A 402 26.08 2.30 -19.83
C ARG A 402 25.69 2.58 -21.29
N GLY A 403 24.73 3.47 -21.52
CA GLY A 403 24.20 3.77 -22.85
C GLY A 403 23.06 2.86 -23.28
N ASP A 404 22.58 1.96 -22.41
CA ASP A 404 21.47 1.06 -22.74
C ASP A 404 20.13 1.76 -22.54
N THR A 405 19.17 1.49 -23.42
CA THR A 405 17.77 1.88 -23.19
C THR A 405 17.14 0.89 -22.21
N VAL A 406 16.65 1.39 -21.08
CA VAL A 406 16.01 0.60 -20.01
C VAL A 406 14.71 1.25 -19.58
N THR A 407 13.77 0.49 -19.04
CA THR A 407 12.59 1.08 -18.41
C THR A 407 12.93 1.67 -17.04
N VAL A 408 12.17 2.65 -16.58
CA VAL A 408 12.30 3.22 -15.22
C VAL A 408 12.15 2.11 -14.18
N GLY A 409 11.20 1.19 -14.35
CA GLY A 409 11.02 0.05 -13.46
C GLY A 409 12.23 -0.87 -13.41
N THR A 410 12.86 -1.12 -14.57
CA THR A 410 14.12 -1.87 -14.63
C THR A 410 15.23 -1.15 -13.86
N LEU A 411 15.38 0.16 -14.06
CA LEU A 411 16.40 0.93 -13.37
C LEU A 411 16.21 0.90 -11.84
N LEU A 412 14.98 1.09 -11.36
CA LEU A 412 14.66 1.09 -9.93
C LEU A 412 14.89 -0.28 -9.30
N HIS A 413 14.51 -1.38 -9.96
CA HIS A 413 14.77 -2.73 -9.50
C HIS A 413 16.27 -2.99 -9.26
N TYR A 414 17.11 -2.62 -10.23
CA TYR A 414 18.56 -2.81 -10.10
C TYR A 414 19.17 -1.89 -9.04
N LEU A 415 18.64 -0.67 -8.87
CA LEU A 415 19.08 0.24 -7.82
C LEU A 415 18.79 -0.35 -6.44
N ASP A 416 17.56 -0.78 -6.18
CA ASP A 416 17.16 -1.42 -4.92
C ASP A 416 18.03 -2.65 -4.61
N LYS A 417 18.14 -3.57 -5.58
CA LYS A 417 18.96 -4.79 -5.43
C LYS A 417 20.41 -4.49 -5.09
N HIS A 418 21.06 -3.61 -5.85
CA HIS A 418 22.50 -3.37 -5.68
C HIS A 418 22.82 -2.49 -4.47
N VAL A 419 21.94 -1.56 -4.10
CA VAL A 419 22.07 -0.80 -2.85
C VAL A 419 21.89 -1.74 -1.66
N GLY A 420 20.88 -2.61 -1.66
CA GLY A 420 20.65 -3.58 -0.60
C GLY A 420 21.82 -4.55 -0.42
N LEU A 421 22.32 -5.15 -1.51
CA LEU A 421 23.49 -6.03 -1.46
C LEU A 421 24.75 -5.32 -0.94
N THR A 422 24.93 -4.04 -1.30
CA THR A 422 26.07 -3.24 -0.80
C THR A 422 25.93 -3.00 0.70
N LEU A 423 24.73 -2.65 1.17
CA LEU A 423 24.46 -2.42 2.59
C LEU A 423 24.71 -3.71 3.39
N ASP A 424 24.18 -4.85 2.95
CA ASP A 424 24.41 -6.14 3.61
C ASP A 424 25.90 -6.50 3.64
N GLN A 425 26.62 -6.30 2.53
CA GLN A 425 28.04 -6.59 2.45
C GLN A 425 28.86 -5.77 3.46
N VAL A 426 28.47 -4.52 3.72
CA VAL A 426 29.17 -3.62 4.65
C VAL A 426 28.76 -3.87 6.10
N ALA A 427 27.48 -4.16 6.35
CA ALA A 427 26.89 -4.13 7.68
C ALA A 427 26.53 -5.51 8.27
N GLY A 428 26.50 -6.56 7.46
CA GLY A 428 26.04 -7.89 7.88
C GLY A 428 24.73 -8.29 7.21
N PRO A 429 24.35 -9.57 7.32
CA PRO A 429 23.15 -10.10 6.67
C PRO A 429 21.88 -9.34 7.09
N ASP A 430 20.94 -9.18 6.16
CA ASP A 430 19.62 -8.58 6.36
C ASP A 430 19.60 -7.13 6.85
N THR A 431 20.71 -6.38 6.79
CA THR A 431 20.72 -4.94 7.12
C THR A 431 19.83 -4.14 6.16
N SER A 432 19.86 -4.48 4.87
CA SER A 432 18.94 -3.95 3.85
C SER A 432 17.47 -4.26 4.11
N ARG A 433 17.19 -5.20 5.03
CA ARG A 433 15.85 -5.60 5.47
C ARG A 433 15.56 -5.19 6.92
N GLY A 434 16.38 -4.31 7.50
CA GLY A 434 16.15 -3.70 8.81
C GLY A 434 16.88 -4.36 9.98
N ALA A 435 17.80 -5.30 9.76
CA ALA A 435 18.68 -5.77 10.82
C ALA A 435 19.64 -4.64 11.27
N ASP A 436 19.82 -4.47 12.58
CA ASP A 436 20.64 -3.41 13.17
C ASP A 436 22.13 -3.78 13.15
N PHE A 437 22.77 -3.59 11.99
CA PHE A 437 24.21 -3.78 11.77
C PHE A 437 24.81 -5.05 12.43
N PRO A 438 24.27 -6.24 12.15
CA PRO A 438 24.62 -7.47 12.87
C PRO A 438 26.07 -7.94 12.65
N GLY A 439 26.77 -7.36 11.67
CA GLY A 439 28.12 -7.74 11.30
C GLY A 439 28.20 -9.10 10.62
N TRP A 440 29.41 -9.49 10.22
CA TRP A 440 29.65 -10.80 9.60
C TRP A 440 30.31 -11.75 10.59
N GLU A 441 29.87 -13.01 10.61
CA GLU A 441 30.50 -14.08 11.40
C GLU A 441 31.99 -14.20 11.06
N SER A 442 32.34 -14.10 9.77
CA SER A 442 33.74 -14.12 9.29
C SER A 442 34.58 -12.92 9.76
N LEU A 443 33.94 -11.85 10.24
CA LEU A 443 34.58 -10.68 10.85
C LEU A 443 34.46 -10.68 12.39
N GLY A 444 33.99 -11.80 12.96
CA GLY A 444 33.77 -11.95 14.40
C GLY A 444 32.60 -11.10 14.91
N GLY A 445 31.51 -11.02 14.15
CA GLY A 445 30.31 -10.26 14.49
C GLY A 445 30.44 -8.75 14.28
N ARG A 446 31.42 -8.32 13.47
CA ARG A 446 31.67 -6.91 13.15
C ARG A 446 31.18 -6.57 11.76
N THR A 447 30.70 -5.35 11.58
CA THR A 447 30.60 -4.71 10.26
C THR A 447 31.98 -4.58 9.62
N VAL A 448 32.02 -4.32 8.32
CA VAL A 448 33.29 -4.04 7.60
C VAL A 448 34.01 -2.84 8.24
N VAL A 449 33.26 -1.81 8.65
CA VAL A 449 33.84 -0.61 9.28
C VAL A 449 34.49 -0.95 10.62
N GLU A 450 33.80 -1.69 11.47
CA GLU A 450 34.33 -2.11 12.78
C GLU A 450 35.51 -3.07 12.64
N ALA A 451 35.48 -3.97 11.66
CA ALA A 451 36.60 -4.87 11.39
C ALA A 451 37.84 -4.11 10.91
N LEU A 452 37.67 -3.11 10.03
CA LEU A 452 38.76 -2.24 9.58
C LEU A 452 39.33 -1.41 10.74
N ALA A 453 38.48 -0.87 11.62
CA ALA A 453 38.92 -0.15 12.80
C ALA A 453 39.76 -1.03 13.72
N ALA A 454 39.32 -2.25 14.00
CA ALA A 454 40.05 -3.20 14.85
C ALA A 454 41.40 -3.64 14.25
N ILE A 455 41.45 -3.84 12.92
CA ILE A 455 42.71 -4.17 12.22
C ILE A 455 43.66 -2.99 12.26
N GLY A 456 43.20 -1.78 11.96
CA GLY A 456 44.04 -0.59 11.95
C GLY A 456 44.60 -0.24 13.33
N GLU A 457 43.80 -0.42 14.39
CA GLU A 457 44.25 -0.29 15.78
C GLU A 457 45.38 -1.29 16.09
N LYS A 458 45.22 -2.54 15.68
CA LYS A 458 46.24 -3.59 15.88
C LYS A 458 47.55 -3.28 15.14
N LEU A 459 47.47 -2.60 13.99
CA LEU A 459 48.60 -2.25 13.14
C LEU A 459 49.22 -0.88 13.48
N GLY A 460 48.60 -0.10 14.37
CA GLY A 460 49.07 1.24 14.74
C GLY A 460 48.89 2.29 13.62
N ILE A 461 47.86 2.12 12.77
CA ILE A 461 47.55 3.09 11.70
C ILE A 461 46.80 4.27 12.30
N GLU A 462 47.37 5.47 12.17
CA GLU A 462 46.76 6.71 12.66
C GLU A 462 45.36 6.92 12.05
N GLY A 463 44.37 7.17 12.91
CA GLY A 463 42.98 7.40 12.51
C GLY A 463 42.08 6.15 12.43
N PHE A 464 42.63 4.94 12.56
CA PHE A 464 41.86 3.70 12.61
C PHE A 464 41.79 3.17 14.06
N GLY A 465 40.64 3.33 14.69
CA GLY A 465 40.34 2.83 16.04
C GLY A 465 38.91 3.21 16.45
N ASN A 466 38.43 2.65 17.56
CA ASN A 466 37.11 3.04 18.09
C ASN A 466 37.14 4.52 18.48
N ARG A 467 36.37 5.36 17.79
CA ARG A 467 36.07 6.71 18.29
C ARG A 467 35.21 6.54 19.54
N THR A 468 35.80 6.79 20.71
CA THR A 468 35.07 7.00 21.96
C THR A 468 34.18 8.23 21.88
#